data_AF-A0A382CQD4-F1
#
_entry.id   AF-A0A382CQD4-F1
#
_cell.length_a   1.000
_cell.length_b   1.000
_cell.length_c   1.000
_cell.angle_alpha   90.00
_cell.angle_beta   90.00
_cell.angle_gamma   90.00
#
_symmetry.space_group_name_H-M   'P 1'
#
loop_
_entity.id
_entity.type
_entity.pdbx_description
1 polymer ?
#
loop_
_entity_poly.entity_id
_entity_poly.type
_entity_poly.pdbx_seq_one_letter_code
_entity_poly.pdbx_strand_id
1 'polypeptide(L)'
;MKNFIYTIVIISNLFAQIDYTTQIQPIFDDNCTSCHVNGGTYFGGLDLSSYAETIEGGSSGNTVVPLDHSNSVLYNRITLSDSDPQFMPKDDDPLSQYDIDLIAQWIDEGALETPAVDYSGPVWYIATTGSDETGDGSEENPFATIQKGVDVAIDMDTIYVSNGSYEGGIVISDKAISLIGESREETKINQPISSPQISIINCLEDTTRVDNFIIKHGSSNNGGGIYSSGSTVAIDNVDFEENSSSNNGAAIKSIESTVKVQNSTFNLNTCNSLGGAIYVDPLTTCEIYNSSFTNNGAWHGGAIATVGGGKLLVQGCSISNNNAAGYNPN
;
A
#
# COMPACT_ATOMS: atom_id res chain seq x y z
N MET A 1 23.94 -32.42 -32.71
CA MET A 1 24.59 -31.62 -31.66
C MET A 1 23.51 -30.74 -31.05
N LYS A 2 23.08 -31.02 -29.81
CA LYS A 2 22.04 -30.24 -29.12
C LYS A 2 22.74 -29.11 -28.38
N ASN A 3 22.51 -27.87 -28.79
CA ASN A 3 23.01 -26.68 -28.09
C ASN A 3 22.22 -26.51 -26.80
N PHE A 4 22.88 -26.73 -25.66
CA PHE A 4 22.38 -26.32 -24.36
C PHE A 4 22.62 -24.83 -24.21
N ILE A 5 21.53 -24.06 -24.14
CA ILE A 5 21.55 -22.67 -23.70
C ILE A 5 21.67 -22.72 -22.18
N TYR A 6 22.81 -22.30 -21.64
CA TYR A 6 22.97 -22.07 -20.21
C TYR A 6 22.36 -20.71 -19.89
N THR A 7 21.17 -20.71 -19.30
CA THR A 7 20.64 -19.51 -18.65
C THR A 7 21.49 -19.23 -17.42
N ILE A 8 22.28 -18.16 -17.46
CA ILE A 8 22.95 -17.62 -16.27
C ILE A 8 21.84 -17.03 -15.40
N VAL A 9 21.51 -17.73 -14.32
CA VAL A 9 20.72 -17.15 -13.24
C VAL A 9 21.69 -16.30 -12.42
N ILE A 10 21.62 -14.98 -12.59
CA ILE A 10 22.27 -14.05 -11.66
C ILE A 10 21.41 -14.10 -10.39
N ILE A 11 21.84 -14.90 -9.42
CA ILE A 11 21.35 -14.79 -8.05
C ILE A 11 22.03 -13.55 -7.49
N SER A 12 21.42 -12.38 -7.69
CA SER A 12 21.73 -11.23 -6.85
C SER A 12 21.29 -11.64 -5.44
N ASN A 13 22.26 -11.89 -4.56
CA ASN A 13 21.94 -11.93 -3.14
C ASN A 13 21.29 -10.58 -2.82
N LEU A 14 20.00 -10.59 -2.46
CA LEU A 14 19.37 -9.47 -1.79
C LEU A 14 20.05 -9.34 -0.43
N PHE A 15 21.15 -8.61 -0.36
CA PHE A 15 21.63 -8.08 0.89
C PHE A 15 20.80 -6.83 1.17
N ALA A 16 20.27 -6.72 2.40
CA ALA A 16 19.62 -5.49 2.85
C ALA A 16 20.62 -4.33 2.70
N GLN A 17 20.10 -3.16 2.31
CA GLN A 17 20.92 -1.96 2.16
C GLN A 17 21.62 -1.62 3.48
N ILE A 18 22.84 -1.10 3.40
CA ILE A 18 23.69 -0.83 4.55
C ILE A 18 23.12 0.31 5.40
N ASP A 19 22.97 0.04 6.70
CA ASP A 19 22.59 1.04 7.69
C ASP A 19 23.83 1.76 8.22
N TYR A 20 23.93 3.07 8.00
CA TYR A 20 25.11 3.83 8.40
C TYR A 20 25.35 3.75 9.91
N THR A 21 24.31 3.96 10.72
CA THR A 21 24.44 4.06 12.19
C THR A 21 24.93 2.76 12.82
N THR A 22 24.48 1.62 12.31
CA THR A 22 24.74 0.31 12.91
C THR A 22 25.87 -0.46 12.24
N GLN A 23 26.23 -0.13 11.00
CA GLN A 23 27.26 -0.86 10.24
C GLN A 23 28.46 0.00 9.82
N ILE A 24 28.29 1.29 9.55
CA ILE A 24 29.39 2.16 9.07
C ILE A 24 30.00 2.99 10.20
N GLN A 25 29.16 3.66 11.01
CA GLN A 25 29.63 4.48 12.12
C GLN A 25 30.51 3.68 13.10
N PRO A 26 30.21 2.42 13.47
CA PRO A 26 31.11 1.63 14.32
C PRO A 26 32.50 1.42 13.71
N ILE A 27 32.58 1.26 12.37
CA ILE A 27 33.88 1.12 11.67
C ILE A 27 34.68 2.42 11.82
N PHE A 28 34.05 3.58 11.65
CA PHE A 28 34.73 4.87 11.82
C PHE A 28 35.10 5.15 13.28
N ASP A 29 34.22 4.81 14.22
CA ASP A 29 34.47 4.97 15.64
C ASP A 29 35.72 4.17 16.07
N ASP A 30 35.82 2.92 15.63
CA ASP A 30 36.93 2.04 16.00
C ASP A 30 38.25 2.39 15.29
N ASN A 31 38.20 2.88 14.05
CA ASN A 31 39.41 2.99 13.19
C ASN A 31 39.80 4.40 12.77
N CYS A 32 38.92 5.40 12.89
CA CYS A 32 39.10 6.70 12.24
C CYS A 32 38.91 7.90 13.17
N THR A 33 37.98 7.84 14.11
CA THR A 33 37.59 8.98 14.96
C THR A 33 38.65 9.38 16.00
N SER A 34 39.69 8.56 16.22
CA SER A 34 40.83 8.99 17.04
C SER A 34 41.55 10.23 16.49
N CYS A 35 41.47 10.43 15.16
CA CYS A 35 42.09 11.55 14.44
C CYS A 35 41.08 12.40 13.63
N HIS A 36 39.99 11.81 13.14
CA HIS A 36 38.98 12.47 12.31
C HIS A 36 37.73 12.87 13.12
N VAL A 37 37.90 13.80 14.05
CA VAL A 37 36.83 14.36 14.90
C VAL A 37 37.01 15.87 15.08
N ASN A 38 35.93 16.56 15.46
CA ASN A 38 35.91 18.00 15.75
C ASN A 38 36.42 18.85 14.58
N GLY A 39 35.92 18.62 13.37
CA GLY A 39 36.32 19.34 12.17
C GLY A 39 37.77 19.06 11.74
N GLY A 40 38.31 17.87 12.06
CA GLY A 40 39.57 17.36 11.54
C GLY A 40 40.80 18.20 11.88
N THR A 41 40.96 18.57 13.16
CA THR A 41 41.90 19.57 13.70
C THR A 41 43.39 19.37 13.32
N TYR A 42 43.75 18.25 12.69
CA TYR A 42 45.11 17.90 12.26
C TYR A 42 45.27 17.52 10.77
N PHE A 43 44.21 17.15 10.03
CA PHE A 43 44.35 16.44 8.74
C PHE A 43 43.34 16.87 7.66
N GLY A 44 43.31 18.17 7.35
CA GLY A 44 42.53 18.66 6.20
C GLY A 44 41.03 18.77 6.44
N GLY A 45 40.59 18.84 7.71
CA GLY A 45 39.23 19.23 8.06
C GLY A 45 38.18 18.10 8.04
N LEU A 46 38.57 16.85 7.79
CA LEU A 46 37.63 15.72 7.76
C LEU A 46 37.21 15.29 9.17
N ASP A 47 35.90 15.20 9.38
CA ASP A 47 35.26 14.69 10.59
C ASP A 47 34.34 13.50 10.24
N LEU A 48 34.53 12.37 10.92
CA LEU A 48 33.81 11.11 10.71
C LEU A 48 33.00 10.70 11.96
N SER A 49 32.75 11.64 12.88
CA SER A 49 32.03 11.39 14.15
C SER A 49 30.52 11.24 13.99
N SER A 50 29.97 11.61 12.85
CA SER A 50 28.56 11.46 12.54
C SER A 50 28.34 11.39 11.03
N TYR A 51 27.14 10.97 10.63
CA TYR A 51 26.72 10.97 9.24
C TYR A 51 26.83 12.37 8.59
N ALA A 52 26.28 13.38 9.25
CA ALA A 52 26.24 14.75 8.72
C ALA A 52 27.65 15.28 8.41
N GLU A 53 28.59 15.08 9.33
CA GLU A 53 29.99 15.49 9.19
C GLU A 53 30.72 14.69 8.08
N THR A 54 30.46 13.38 8.01
CA THR A 54 31.05 12.50 6.99
C THR A 54 30.65 12.94 5.58
N ILE A 55 29.38 13.29 5.38
CA ILE A 55 28.85 13.74 4.08
C ILE A 55 29.28 15.18 3.77
N GLU A 56 29.39 16.06 4.76
CA GLU A 56 29.98 17.39 4.58
C GLU A 56 31.44 17.28 4.09
N GLY A 57 32.18 16.34 4.66
CA GLY A 57 33.52 15.96 4.21
C GLY A 57 34.60 16.99 4.54
N GLY A 58 35.83 16.69 4.11
CA GLY A 58 37.00 17.54 4.37
C GLY A 58 37.40 18.44 3.21
N SER A 59 38.49 19.20 3.42
CA SER A 59 39.09 20.14 2.45
C SER A 59 39.63 19.49 1.18
N SER A 60 39.70 18.15 1.13
CA SER A 60 40.13 17.41 -0.06
C SER A 60 39.07 17.36 -1.16
N GLY A 61 37.81 17.68 -0.84
CA GLY A 61 36.68 17.50 -1.74
C GLY A 61 36.36 16.03 -2.01
N ASN A 62 35.14 15.75 -2.50
CA ASN A 62 34.68 14.41 -2.88
C ASN A 62 34.96 13.32 -1.83
N THR A 63 34.82 13.63 -0.54
CA THR A 63 35.04 12.65 0.55
C THR A 63 34.20 11.41 0.31
N VAL A 64 32.91 11.60 0.09
CA VAL A 64 31.94 10.59 -0.34
C VAL A 64 31.24 11.09 -1.60
N VAL A 65 31.22 10.26 -2.64
CA VAL A 65 30.49 10.49 -3.88
C VAL A 65 29.41 9.40 -3.96
N PRO A 66 28.15 9.72 -3.60
CA PRO A 66 27.06 8.75 -3.65
C PRO A 66 26.97 8.04 -5.00
N LEU A 67 26.69 6.74 -4.97
CA LEU A 67 26.61 5.84 -6.13
C LEU A 67 27.95 5.57 -6.84
N ASP A 68 29.08 6.03 -6.29
CA ASP A 68 30.40 5.87 -6.89
C ASP A 68 31.53 5.83 -5.84
N HIS A 69 31.70 4.67 -5.20
CA HIS A 69 32.80 4.48 -4.25
C HIS A 69 34.17 4.70 -4.92
N SER A 70 34.32 4.38 -6.20
CA SER A 70 35.60 4.46 -6.92
C SER A 70 36.12 5.91 -7.03
N ASN A 71 35.22 6.88 -7.11
CA ASN A 71 35.55 8.31 -7.12
C ASN A 71 35.47 8.97 -5.73
N SER A 72 35.17 8.20 -4.68
CA SER A 72 35.14 8.68 -3.29
C SER A 72 36.53 8.68 -2.68
N VAL A 73 36.98 9.84 -2.18
CA VAL A 73 38.31 9.96 -1.55
C VAL A 73 38.42 9.06 -0.32
N LEU A 74 37.35 8.91 0.45
CA LEU A 74 37.31 8.02 1.62
C LEU A 74 37.72 6.58 1.24
N TYR A 75 37.03 5.99 0.26
CA TYR A 75 37.30 4.63 -0.21
C TYR A 75 38.70 4.48 -0.81
N ASN A 76 39.14 5.47 -1.59
CA ASN A 76 40.47 5.44 -2.19
C ASN A 76 41.57 5.42 -1.12
N ARG A 77 41.42 6.17 -0.01
CA ARG A 77 42.44 6.26 1.04
C ARG A 77 42.62 4.98 1.83
N ILE A 78 41.51 4.27 2.10
CA ILE A 78 41.51 3.02 2.86
C ILE A 78 41.94 1.78 2.04
N THR A 79 42.11 1.94 0.72
CA THR A 79 42.51 0.85 -0.20
C THR A 79 43.91 1.02 -0.79
N LEU A 80 44.62 2.11 -0.45
CA LEU A 80 46.04 2.29 -0.84
C LEU A 80 46.94 1.23 -0.17
N SER A 81 48.16 1.07 -0.68
CA SER A 81 49.19 0.30 0.04
C SER A 81 49.55 1.03 1.33
N ASP A 82 49.75 0.28 2.42
CA ASP A 82 50.30 0.73 3.70
C ASP A 82 51.59 1.58 3.59
N SER A 83 52.39 1.38 2.55
CA SER A 83 53.59 2.14 2.24
C SER A 83 53.33 3.52 1.59
N ASP A 84 52.11 3.78 1.12
CA ASP A 84 51.73 5.04 0.50
C ASP A 84 51.58 6.14 1.57
N PRO A 85 52.17 7.34 1.38
CA PRO A 85 52.02 8.43 2.34
C PRO A 85 50.58 8.89 2.55
N GLN A 86 49.67 8.58 1.61
CA GLN A 86 48.27 8.94 1.64
C GLN A 86 47.35 7.86 2.24
N PHE A 87 47.88 6.67 2.54
CA PHE A 87 47.15 5.56 3.15
C PHE A 87 46.51 5.94 4.49
N MET A 88 45.31 5.41 4.73
CA MET A 88 44.59 5.49 6.00
C MET A 88 44.06 4.10 6.40
N PRO A 89 44.02 3.75 7.69
CA PRO A 89 44.38 4.57 8.85
C PRO A 89 45.89 4.80 8.98
N LYS A 90 46.31 5.97 9.50
CA LYS A 90 47.72 6.33 9.59
C LYS A 90 48.37 5.73 10.84
N ASP A 91 49.49 5.04 10.64
CA ASP A 91 50.28 4.42 11.71
C ASP A 91 49.47 3.38 12.54
N ASP A 92 48.43 2.80 11.93
CA ASP A 92 47.58 1.74 12.48
C ASP A 92 47.40 0.60 11.46
N ASP A 93 46.80 -0.51 11.89
CA ASP A 93 46.52 -1.65 11.02
C ASP A 93 45.49 -1.30 9.92
N PRO A 94 45.62 -1.86 8.69
CA PRO A 94 44.61 -1.70 7.65
C PRO A 94 43.24 -2.25 8.07
N LEU A 95 42.16 -1.62 7.58
CA LEU A 95 40.80 -2.14 7.75
C LEU A 95 40.70 -3.57 7.17
N SER A 96 39.79 -4.36 7.73
CA SER A 96 39.47 -5.66 7.16
C SER A 96 38.82 -5.49 5.78
N GLN A 97 38.99 -6.48 4.89
CA GLN A 97 38.31 -6.45 3.59
C GLN A 97 36.78 -6.36 3.74
N TYR A 98 36.23 -6.98 4.80
CA TYR A 98 34.81 -6.91 5.09
C TYR A 98 34.34 -5.47 5.38
N ASP A 99 35.09 -4.72 6.19
CA ASP A 99 34.75 -3.33 6.51
C ASP A 99 34.91 -2.42 5.29
N ILE A 100 35.94 -2.66 4.47
CA ILE A 100 36.13 -1.97 3.19
C ILE A 100 34.95 -2.24 2.24
N ASP A 101 34.51 -3.50 2.14
CA ASP A 101 33.38 -3.89 1.30
C ASP A 101 32.06 -3.26 1.79
N LEU A 102 31.84 -3.18 3.11
CA LEU A 102 30.68 -2.48 3.69
C LEU A 102 30.67 -0.99 3.35
N ILE A 103 31.82 -0.31 3.49
CA ILE A 103 31.95 1.11 3.14
C ILE A 103 31.71 1.31 1.64
N ALA A 104 32.27 0.45 0.79
CA ALA A 104 32.06 0.52 -0.66
C ALA A 104 30.58 0.35 -1.02
N GLN A 105 29.94 -0.68 -0.47
CA GLN A 105 28.54 -0.99 -0.70
C GLN A 105 27.65 0.18 -0.24
N TRP A 106 27.86 0.70 0.97
CA TRP A 106 27.12 1.86 1.46
C TRP A 106 27.22 3.07 0.53
N ILE A 107 28.41 3.38 0.02
CA ILE A 107 28.59 4.49 -0.93
C ILE A 107 27.85 4.21 -2.24
N ASP A 108 27.98 3.02 -2.80
CA ASP A 108 27.33 2.61 -4.05
C ASP A 108 25.80 2.54 -3.93
N GLU A 109 25.29 2.32 -2.74
CA GLU A 109 23.87 2.34 -2.40
C GLU A 109 23.31 3.76 -2.16
N GLY A 110 24.14 4.79 -2.36
CA GLY A 110 23.75 6.19 -2.29
C GLY A 110 24.16 6.91 -1.01
N ALA A 111 24.98 6.27 -0.17
CA ALA A 111 25.54 6.82 1.06
C ALA A 111 24.47 7.42 1.99
N LEU A 112 23.35 6.70 2.20
CA LEU A 112 22.24 7.15 3.03
C LEU A 112 22.54 6.97 4.53
N GLU A 113 21.96 7.83 5.38
CA GLU A 113 22.07 7.70 6.84
C GLU A 113 21.29 6.49 7.36
N THR A 114 20.12 6.25 6.78
CA THR A 114 19.27 5.10 7.05
C THR A 114 19.02 4.37 5.74
N PRO A 115 18.92 3.03 5.75
CA PRO A 115 18.50 2.29 4.57
C PRO A 115 17.18 2.85 4.04
N ALA A 116 17.10 3.16 2.76
CA ALA A 116 15.87 3.09 1.98
C ALA A 116 15.40 1.64 1.99
N VAL A 117 14.74 1.23 3.07
CA VAL A 117 14.04 -0.04 3.09
C VAL A 117 12.84 0.13 2.16
N ASP A 118 12.85 -0.53 1.01
CA ASP A 118 11.61 -0.76 0.27
C ASP A 118 10.70 -1.57 1.19
N TYR A 119 9.77 -0.89 1.85
CA TYR A 119 8.74 -1.54 2.63
C TYR A 119 8.04 -2.58 1.74
N SER A 120 8.03 -3.84 2.17
CA SER A 120 7.61 -4.99 1.34
C SER A 120 6.27 -5.58 1.77
N GLY A 121 5.51 -4.84 2.58
CA GLY A 121 4.24 -5.32 3.14
C GLY A 121 4.44 -6.29 4.31
N PRO A 122 3.41 -7.12 4.63
CA PRO A 122 2.18 -7.37 3.88
C PRO A 122 1.05 -6.36 4.18
N VAL A 123 1.29 -5.31 4.98
CA VAL A 123 0.27 -4.32 5.36
C VAL A 123 0.62 -2.95 4.79
N TRP A 124 -0.08 -2.49 3.77
CA TRP A 124 0.14 -1.18 3.18
C TRP A 124 -0.70 -0.13 3.88
N TYR A 125 -0.07 0.86 4.48
CA TYR A 125 -0.71 1.90 5.29
C TYR A 125 -1.07 3.10 4.43
N ILE A 126 -2.31 3.55 4.56
CA ILE A 126 -2.88 4.70 3.85
C ILE A 126 -3.34 5.73 4.86
N ALA A 127 -2.92 6.99 4.68
CA ALA A 127 -3.35 8.09 5.52
C ALA A 127 -3.52 9.38 4.70
N THR A 128 -4.47 10.22 5.07
CA THR A 128 -4.65 11.55 4.44
C THR A 128 -3.43 12.48 4.60
N THR A 129 -2.52 12.17 5.53
CA THR A 129 -1.23 12.86 5.73
C THR A 129 -0.06 12.20 4.99
N GLY A 130 -0.30 11.08 4.32
CA GLY A 130 0.70 10.33 3.56
C GLY A 130 1.06 10.99 2.23
N SER A 131 1.87 10.30 1.43
CA SER A 131 2.33 10.77 0.13
C SER A 131 2.46 9.61 -0.86
N ASP A 132 1.89 9.74 -2.05
CA ASP A 132 2.07 8.74 -3.12
C ASP A 132 3.40 8.92 -3.88
N GLU A 133 4.04 10.09 -3.73
CA GLU A 133 5.34 10.41 -4.35
C GLU A 133 6.51 9.98 -3.48
N THR A 134 6.37 10.12 -2.15
CA THR A 134 7.47 9.93 -1.19
C THR A 134 7.16 8.93 -0.08
N GLY A 135 5.92 8.49 0.07
CA GLY A 135 5.57 7.41 1.00
C GLY A 135 6.02 6.06 0.45
N ASP A 136 6.49 5.19 1.32
CA ASP A 136 6.87 3.80 1.00
C ASP A 136 5.74 2.80 1.32
N GLY A 137 4.67 3.26 1.97
CA GLY A 137 3.52 2.45 2.35
C GLY A 137 3.65 1.76 3.71
N SER A 138 4.73 2.00 4.44
CA SER A 138 4.86 1.64 5.86
C SER A 138 3.99 2.51 6.76
N GLU A 139 3.86 2.14 8.03
CA GLU A 139 3.12 2.94 9.03
C GLU A 139 3.73 4.33 9.24
N GLU A 140 5.05 4.44 9.13
CA GLU A 140 5.81 5.68 9.33
C GLU A 140 5.71 6.61 8.12
N ASN A 141 5.71 6.05 6.91
CA ASN A 141 5.62 6.78 5.64
C ASN A 141 4.47 6.25 4.76
N PRO A 142 3.20 6.44 5.16
CA PRO A 142 2.06 5.87 4.47
C PRO A 142 1.84 6.50 3.09
N PHE A 143 1.14 5.77 2.21
CA PHE A 143 0.63 6.35 0.97
C PHE A 143 -0.53 7.31 1.25
N ALA A 144 -0.78 8.25 0.33
CA ALA A 144 -1.88 9.20 0.42
C ALA A 144 -3.21 8.62 -0.07
N THR A 145 -3.17 7.77 -1.11
CA THR A 145 -4.38 7.24 -1.75
C THR A 145 -4.53 5.74 -1.55
N ILE A 146 -5.79 5.29 -1.44
CA ILE A 146 -6.11 3.86 -1.31
C ILE A 146 -5.67 3.10 -2.56
N GLN A 147 -5.87 3.67 -3.75
CA GLN A 147 -5.49 3.01 -5.00
C GLN A 147 -3.97 2.77 -5.07
N LYS A 148 -3.13 3.68 -4.58
CA LYS A 148 -1.67 3.47 -4.55
C LYS A 148 -1.30 2.23 -3.74
N GLY A 149 -1.90 2.07 -2.55
CA GLY A 149 -1.72 0.85 -1.75
C GLY A 149 -2.22 -0.39 -2.48
N VAL A 150 -3.40 -0.32 -3.10
CA VAL A 150 -3.93 -1.41 -3.91
C VAL A 150 -2.98 -1.77 -5.04
N ASP A 151 -2.38 -0.81 -5.75
CA ASP A 151 -1.52 -1.05 -6.90
C ASP A 151 -0.26 -1.85 -6.55
N VAL A 152 0.36 -1.56 -5.39
CA VAL A 152 1.58 -2.25 -4.94
C VAL A 152 1.30 -3.59 -4.25
N ALA A 153 0.10 -3.76 -3.71
CA ALA A 153 -0.26 -4.98 -2.99
C ALA A 153 -0.32 -6.21 -3.90
N ILE A 154 0.10 -7.33 -3.35
CA ILE A 154 -0.04 -8.67 -3.94
C ILE A 154 -1.13 -9.47 -3.22
N ASP A 155 -1.36 -10.71 -3.65
CA ASP A 155 -2.33 -11.59 -2.99
C ASP A 155 -2.06 -11.71 -1.49
N MET A 156 -3.15 -11.70 -0.72
CA MET A 156 -3.23 -11.81 0.73
C MET A 156 -2.70 -10.60 1.53
N ASP A 157 -2.25 -9.55 0.85
CA ASP A 157 -1.89 -8.30 1.52
C ASP A 157 -3.10 -7.60 2.13
N THR A 158 -2.82 -6.71 3.07
CA THR A 158 -3.79 -5.81 3.70
C THR A 158 -3.52 -4.38 3.29
N ILE A 159 -4.55 -3.65 2.91
CA ILE A 159 -4.54 -2.20 2.80
C ILE A 159 -5.21 -1.64 4.05
N TYR A 160 -4.41 -1.09 4.96
CA TYR A 160 -4.91 -0.50 6.20
C TYR A 160 -5.09 1.01 6.01
N VAL A 161 -6.33 1.48 6.16
CA VAL A 161 -6.70 2.87 5.86
C VAL A 161 -7.03 3.61 7.15
N SER A 162 -6.19 4.56 7.53
CA SER A 162 -6.42 5.44 8.68
C SER A 162 -7.69 6.27 8.50
N ASN A 163 -8.30 6.70 9.60
CA ASN A 163 -9.48 7.55 9.59
C ASN A 163 -9.28 8.80 8.71
N GLY A 164 -10.30 9.15 7.93
CA GLY A 164 -10.17 10.20 6.91
C GLY A 164 -11.24 10.10 5.84
N SER A 165 -11.18 11.02 4.87
CA SER A 165 -12.02 10.99 3.66
C SER A 165 -11.14 10.78 2.44
N TYR A 166 -11.44 9.74 1.67
CA TYR A 166 -10.66 9.30 0.53
C TYR A 166 -11.52 9.34 -0.74
N GLU A 167 -10.83 9.51 -1.87
CA GLU A 167 -11.43 9.28 -3.18
C GLU A 167 -11.72 7.79 -3.36
N GLY A 168 -12.83 7.47 -4.01
CA GLY A 168 -13.07 6.10 -4.48
C GLY A 168 -12.74 5.95 -5.95
N GLY A 169 -13.47 5.09 -6.65
CA GLY A 169 -13.03 4.58 -7.95
C GLY A 169 -11.91 3.56 -7.78
N ILE A 170 -11.84 2.91 -6.62
CA ILE A 170 -10.82 1.92 -6.28
C ILE A 170 -11.07 0.67 -7.14
N VAL A 171 -10.01 0.14 -7.75
CA VAL A 171 -10.08 -1.07 -8.58
C VAL A 171 -9.15 -2.13 -8.00
N ILE A 172 -9.75 -3.21 -7.51
CA ILE A 172 -9.07 -4.43 -7.08
C ILE A 172 -9.31 -5.47 -8.18
N SER A 173 -8.26 -5.84 -8.91
CA SER A 173 -8.37 -6.77 -10.04
C SER A 173 -7.33 -7.87 -9.96
N ASP A 174 -7.77 -9.11 -10.22
CA ASP A 174 -6.91 -10.29 -10.36
C ASP A 174 -6.04 -10.59 -9.12
N LYS A 175 -6.49 -10.14 -7.93
CA LYS A 175 -5.84 -10.40 -6.64
C LYS A 175 -6.82 -10.37 -5.47
N ALA A 176 -6.59 -11.19 -4.46
CA ALA A 176 -7.38 -11.21 -3.23
C ALA A 176 -6.65 -10.46 -2.11
N ILE A 177 -7.19 -9.32 -1.66
CA ILE A 177 -6.59 -8.49 -0.60
C ILE A 177 -7.63 -8.16 0.48
N SER A 178 -7.16 -7.68 1.64
CA SER A 178 -8.02 -7.12 2.68
C SER A 178 -7.95 -5.60 2.69
N LEU A 179 -9.03 -4.91 2.33
CA LEU A 179 -9.15 -3.46 2.47
C LEU A 179 -9.86 -3.15 3.79
N ILE A 180 -9.15 -2.58 4.76
CA ILE A 180 -9.63 -2.41 6.13
C ILE A 180 -9.50 -0.95 6.56
N GLY A 181 -10.61 -0.33 6.92
CA GLY A 181 -10.61 0.98 7.57
C GLY A 181 -10.28 0.88 9.06
N GLU A 182 -9.64 1.91 9.59
CA GLU A 182 -9.34 2.03 11.02
C GLU A 182 -10.62 2.03 11.86
N SER A 183 -11.66 2.72 11.37
CA SER A 183 -12.99 2.69 12.01
C SER A 183 -14.11 2.92 11.01
N ARG A 184 -15.24 2.26 11.27
CA ARG A 184 -16.50 2.45 10.56
C ARG A 184 -17.05 3.87 10.74
N GLU A 185 -16.74 4.54 11.82
CA GLU A 185 -17.29 5.85 12.14
C GLU A 185 -16.59 6.98 11.37
N GLU A 186 -15.31 6.82 11.05
CA GLU A 186 -14.48 7.91 10.53
C GLU A 186 -13.72 7.59 9.22
N THR A 187 -13.67 6.34 8.76
CA THR A 187 -13.01 5.98 7.49
C THR A 187 -14.00 6.04 6.33
N LYS A 188 -13.88 7.06 5.46
CA LYS A 188 -14.90 7.42 4.47
C LYS A 188 -14.35 7.33 3.04
N ILE A 189 -15.10 6.67 2.16
CA ILE A 189 -14.98 6.75 0.71
C ILE A 189 -16.23 7.47 0.22
N ASN A 190 -16.16 8.80 0.08
CA ASN A 190 -17.36 9.65 0.04
C ASN A 190 -17.36 10.75 -1.01
N GLN A 191 -16.31 10.87 -1.82
CA GLN A 191 -16.30 11.83 -2.92
C GLN A 191 -17.31 11.40 -3.99
N PRO A 192 -18.22 12.28 -4.45
CA PRO A 192 -19.16 11.95 -5.51
C PRO A 192 -18.44 11.57 -6.80
N ILE A 193 -18.75 10.39 -7.35
CA ILE A 193 -18.13 9.89 -8.58
C ILE A 193 -19.16 9.22 -9.49
N SER A 194 -18.88 9.20 -10.79
CA SER A 194 -19.71 8.57 -11.83
C SER A 194 -19.30 7.12 -12.15
N SER A 195 -18.78 6.43 -11.14
CA SER A 195 -18.36 5.02 -11.17
C SER A 195 -18.67 4.36 -9.82
N PRO A 196 -18.50 3.02 -9.69
CA PRO A 196 -18.49 2.39 -8.37
C PRO A 196 -17.42 3.02 -7.47
N GLN A 197 -17.68 3.16 -6.17
CA GLN A 197 -16.65 3.55 -5.19
C GLN A 197 -15.54 2.50 -5.12
N ILE A 198 -15.91 1.22 -5.22
CA ILE A 198 -14.97 0.11 -5.31
C ILE A 198 -15.44 -0.88 -6.39
N SER A 199 -14.51 -1.30 -7.24
CA SER A 199 -14.69 -2.37 -8.23
C SER A 199 -13.79 -3.55 -7.87
N ILE A 200 -14.37 -4.73 -7.71
CA ILE A 200 -13.67 -5.98 -7.38
C ILE A 200 -13.87 -6.96 -8.54
N ILE A 201 -12.80 -7.27 -9.28
CA ILE A 201 -12.89 -7.93 -10.58
C ILE A 201 -11.94 -9.13 -10.60
N ASN A 202 -12.43 -10.29 -11.00
CA ASN A 202 -11.64 -11.53 -11.18
C ASN A 202 -10.84 -11.97 -9.94
N CYS A 203 -11.30 -11.64 -8.73
CA CYS A 203 -10.63 -12.00 -7.48
C CYS A 203 -11.12 -13.37 -7.00
N LEU A 204 -10.63 -14.45 -7.64
CA LEU A 204 -11.13 -15.82 -7.43
C LEU A 204 -10.22 -16.71 -6.58
N GLU A 205 -8.93 -16.37 -6.45
CA GLU A 205 -7.96 -17.21 -5.74
C GLU A 205 -8.24 -17.29 -4.24
N ASP A 206 -8.72 -16.19 -3.63
CA ASP A 206 -9.23 -16.15 -2.26
C ASP A 206 -10.28 -15.03 -2.10
N THR A 207 -10.61 -14.66 -0.88
CA THR A 207 -11.64 -13.71 -0.49
C THR A 207 -11.07 -12.30 -0.40
N THR A 208 -11.54 -11.40 -1.27
CA THR A 208 -11.31 -9.96 -1.09
C THR A 208 -12.21 -9.43 0.03
N ARG A 209 -11.61 -8.73 1.01
CA ARG A 209 -12.33 -8.20 2.18
C ARG A 209 -12.48 -6.69 2.10
N VAL A 210 -13.62 -6.16 2.54
CA VAL A 210 -13.87 -4.73 2.69
C VAL A 210 -14.54 -4.50 4.04
N ASP A 211 -13.78 -3.96 4.98
CA ASP A 211 -14.18 -3.87 6.38
C ASP A 211 -14.05 -2.43 6.92
N ASN A 212 -14.96 -2.02 7.80
CA ASN A 212 -14.89 -0.75 8.57
C ASN A 212 -14.87 0.55 7.73
N PHE A 213 -15.73 0.65 6.72
CA PHE A 213 -15.85 1.86 5.90
C PHE A 213 -17.24 2.47 5.95
N ILE A 214 -17.30 3.77 5.68
CA ILE A 214 -18.47 4.44 5.15
C ILE A 214 -18.29 4.67 3.66
N ILE A 215 -19.13 4.06 2.83
CA ILE A 215 -19.08 4.14 1.36
C ILE A 215 -20.29 4.92 0.86
N LYS A 216 -20.06 6.11 0.30
CA LYS A 216 -21.15 7.02 -0.10
C LYS A 216 -21.00 7.62 -1.48
N HIS A 217 -22.11 8.10 -2.06
CA HIS A 217 -22.14 8.94 -3.26
C HIS A 217 -21.52 8.31 -4.52
N GLY A 218 -21.35 7.00 -4.55
CA GLY A 218 -21.02 6.32 -5.79
C GLY A 218 -22.24 6.32 -6.70
N SER A 219 -22.07 6.71 -7.95
CA SER A 219 -23.14 6.78 -8.96
C SER A 219 -22.67 6.05 -10.21
N SER A 220 -23.27 4.91 -10.54
CA SER A 220 -22.81 4.12 -11.69
C SER A 220 -23.95 3.49 -12.45
N ASN A 221 -23.65 2.76 -13.52
CA ASN A 221 -24.67 1.92 -14.14
C ASN A 221 -25.03 0.71 -13.26
N ASN A 222 -24.08 0.23 -12.47
CA ASN A 222 -24.13 -1.06 -11.78
C ASN A 222 -23.29 -0.98 -10.49
N GLY A 223 -23.90 -1.01 -9.31
CA GLY A 223 -23.16 -0.91 -8.05
C GLY A 223 -22.53 0.48 -7.87
N GLY A 224 -23.26 1.42 -7.29
CA GLY A 224 -22.71 2.72 -6.92
C GLY A 224 -21.66 2.58 -5.81
N GLY A 225 -21.95 1.83 -4.76
CA GLY A 225 -20.96 1.53 -3.71
C GLY A 225 -19.90 0.54 -4.18
N ILE A 226 -20.26 -0.74 -4.24
CA ILE A 226 -19.39 -1.83 -4.70
C ILE A 226 -19.98 -2.50 -5.95
N TYR A 227 -19.13 -2.63 -6.96
CA TYR A 227 -19.37 -3.53 -8.09
C TYR A 227 -18.42 -4.73 -7.98
N SER A 228 -18.94 -5.96 -8.06
CA SER A 228 -18.10 -7.14 -8.16
C SER A 228 -18.42 -8.00 -9.38
N SER A 229 -17.39 -8.60 -9.98
CA SER A 229 -17.52 -9.50 -11.12
C SER A 229 -16.54 -10.66 -11.00
N GLY A 230 -17.03 -11.90 -11.07
CA GLY A 230 -16.19 -13.09 -11.01
C GLY A 230 -15.27 -13.08 -9.80
N SER A 231 -15.81 -12.86 -8.59
CA SER A 231 -15.00 -12.66 -7.39
C SER A 231 -15.60 -13.30 -6.14
N THR A 232 -14.77 -13.61 -5.15
CA THR A 232 -15.22 -13.95 -3.79
C THR A 232 -15.02 -12.74 -2.88
N VAL A 233 -16.11 -12.21 -2.30
CA VAL A 233 -16.09 -10.95 -1.55
C VAL A 233 -16.71 -11.13 -0.17
N ALA A 234 -16.02 -10.65 0.87
CA ALA A 234 -16.57 -10.51 2.20
C ALA A 234 -16.62 -9.03 2.60
N ILE A 235 -17.76 -8.59 3.10
CA ILE A 235 -18.02 -7.22 3.55
C ILE A 235 -18.48 -7.30 4.99
N ASP A 236 -17.75 -6.62 5.90
CA ASP A 236 -18.09 -6.60 7.32
C ASP A 236 -18.06 -5.17 7.88
N ASN A 237 -19.09 -4.80 8.65
CA ASN A 237 -19.12 -3.54 9.37
C ASN A 237 -18.95 -2.30 8.46
N VAL A 238 -19.66 -2.30 7.33
CA VAL A 238 -19.64 -1.22 6.33
C VAL A 238 -20.99 -0.50 6.25
N ASP A 239 -20.95 0.83 6.20
CA ASP A 239 -22.12 1.69 5.99
C ASP A 239 -22.19 2.16 4.53
N PHE A 240 -23.19 1.68 3.79
CA PHE A 240 -23.49 2.12 2.43
C PHE A 240 -24.59 3.18 2.46
N GLU A 241 -24.23 4.41 2.13
CA GLU A 241 -25.16 5.55 2.19
C GLU A 241 -25.22 6.34 0.90
N GLU A 242 -26.43 6.68 0.44
CA GLU A 242 -26.60 7.62 -0.68
C GLU A 242 -25.87 7.19 -1.97
N ASN A 243 -25.69 5.88 -2.18
CA ASN A 243 -25.19 5.35 -3.44
C ASN A 243 -26.34 5.21 -4.44
N SER A 244 -26.04 5.41 -5.72
CA SER A 244 -27.02 5.37 -6.80
C SER A 244 -26.60 4.48 -7.95
N SER A 245 -27.57 3.84 -8.62
CA SER A 245 -27.31 3.16 -9.89
C SER A 245 -28.44 3.31 -10.91
N SER A 246 -28.10 3.33 -12.19
CA SER A 246 -29.10 3.41 -13.27
C SER A 246 -29.73 2.07 -13.62
N ASN A 247 -29.02 0.93 -13.47
CA ASN A 247 -29.57 -0.38 -13.81
C ASN A 247 -29.96 -1.19 -12.58
N ASN A 248 -28.99 -1.77 -11.85
CA ASN A 248 -29.32 -2.62 -10.71
C ASN A 248 -28.31 -2.44 -9.57
N GLY A 249 -28.79 -2.58 -8.33
CA GLY A 249 -27.99 -2.62 -7.11
C GLY A 249 -27.25 -1.31 -6.89
N ALA A 250 -27.83 -0.38 -6.12
CA ALA A 250 -27.20 0.92 -5.92
C ALA A 250 -26.04 0.88 -4.92
N ALA A 251 -26.16 0.14 -3.83
CA ALA A 251 -25.04 -0.07 -2.91
C ALA A 251 -24.13 -1.18 -3.43
N ILE A 252 -24.68 -2.35 -3.74
CA ILE A 252 -23.90 -3.51 -4.18
C ILE A 252 -24.56 -4.13 -5.40
N LYS A 253 -23.77 -4.30 -6.46
CA LYS A 253 -24.11 -5.19 -7.58
C LYS A 253 -22.99 -6.19 -7.79
N SER A 254 -23.35 -7.47 -7.87
CA SER A 254 -22.41 -8.55 -8.09
C SER A 254 -22.85 -9.43 -9.25
N ILE A 255 -21.89 -9.89 -10.05
CA ILE A 255 -22.09 -10.74 -11.22
C ILE A 255 -21.12 -11.92 -11.14
N GLU A 256 -21.63 -13.15 -11.25
CA GLU A 256 -20.78 -14.37 -11.22
C GLU A 256 -19.88 -14.44 -9.97
N SER A 257 -20.35 -13.89 -8.85
CA SER A 257 -19.56 -13.74 -7.61
C SER A 257 -20.16 -14.53 -6.44
N THR A 258 -19.34 -14.75 -5.41
CA THR A 258 -19.83 -15.14 -4.08
C THR A 258 -19.64 -13.96 -3.14
N VAL A 259 -20.71 -13.50 -2.51
CA VAL A 259 -20.69 -12.31 -1.65
C VAL A 259 -21.26 -12.63 -0.28
N LYS A 260 -20.49 -12.36 0.76
CA LYS A 260 -20.98 -12.38 2.14
C LYS A 260 -20.97 -10.98 2.71
N VAL A 261 -22.12 -10.54 3.22
CA VAL A 261 -22.28 -9.24 3.89
C VAL A 261 -22.71 -9.48 5.32
N GLN A 262 -22.05 -8.84 6.28
CA GLN A 262 -22.45 -8.92 7.67
C GLN A 262 -22.25 -7.62 8.43
N ASN A 263 -23.09 -7.38 9.45
CA ASN A 263 -23.00 -6.22 10.35
C ASN A 263 -23.00 -4.85 9.64
N SER A 264 -23.58 -4.78 8.44
CA SER A 264 -23.54 -3.60 7.58
C SER A 264 -24.86 -2.83 7.62
N THR A 265 -24.82 -1.56 7.25
CA THR A 265 -26.02 -0.77 7.02
C THR A 265 -26.13 -0.30 5.57
N PHE A 266 -27.36 -0.26 5.09
CA PHE A 266 -27.72 0.19 3.74
C PHE A 266 -28.80 1.25 3.90
N ASN A 267 -28.43 2.51 3.75
CA ASN A 267 -29.34 3.63 3.94
C ASN A 267 -29.40 4.54 2.72
N LEU A 268 -30.59 4.96 2.30
CA LEU A 268 -30.77 5.95 1.22
C LEU A 268 -30.12 5.57 -0.12
N ASN A 269 -29.92 4.28 -0.40
CA ASN A 269 -29.40 3.84 -1.69
C ASN A 269 -30.54 3.74 -2.71
N THR A 270 -30.31 4.21 -3.94
CA THR A 270 -31.37 4.37 -4.95
C THR A 270 -31.00 3.81 -6.32
N CYS A 271 -31.89 2.99 -6.90
CA CYS A 271 -31.69 2.36 -8.19
C CYS A 271 -32.86 2.64 -9.14
N ASN A 272 -32.58 2.89 -10.43
CA ASN A 272 -33.64 3.10 -11.42
C ASN A 272 -34.26 1.80 -11.98
N SER A 273 -33.82 0.62 -11.56
CA SER A 273 -34.43 -0.65 -11.99
C SER A 273 -34.58 -1.68 -10.85
N LEU A 274 -33.56 -2.46 -10.50
CA LEU A 274 -33.71 -3.56 -9.54
C LEU A 274 -32.80 -3.43 -8.32
N GLY A 275 -33.35 -3.62 -7.12
CA GLY A 275 -32.56 -3.74 -5.88
C GLY A 275 -32.02 -2.39 -5.42
N GLY A 276 -32.80 -1.67 -4.63
CA GLY A 276 -32.46 -0.30 -4.20
C GLY A 276 -31.14 -0.21 -3.44
N ALA A 277 -30.75 -1.25 -2.72
CA ALA A 277 -29.42 -1.43 -2.17
C ALA A 277 -28.66 -2.54 -2.90
N ILE A 278 -29.15 -3.77 -2.88
CA ILE A 278 -28.42 -4.94 -3.36
C ILE A 278 -29.16 -5.60 -4.53
N TYR A 279 -28.42 -5.92 -5.59
CA TYR A 279 -28.89 -6.79 -6.66
C TYR A 279 -28.03 -8.05 -6.75
N VAL A 280 -28.69 -9.21 -6.77
CA VAL A 280 -28.06 -10.54 -6.90
C VAL A 280 -28.43 -11.13 -8.27
N ASP A 281 -27.42 -11.31 -9.13
CA ASP A 281 -27.60 -11.90 -10.46
C ASP A 281 -27.84 -13.42 -10.41
N PRO A 282 -28.35 -14.03 -11.51
CA PRO A 282 -28.57 -15.48 -11.63
C PRO A 282 -27.40 -16.39 -11.22
N LEU A 283 -26.16 -15.96 -11.45
CA LEU A 283 -24.95 -16.73 -11.20
C LEU A 283 -24.25 -16.35 -9.87
N THR A 284 -24.78 -15.36 -9.14
CA THR A 284 -24.23 -14.93 -7.86
C THR A 284 -24.87 -15.67 -6.69
N THR A 285 -24.04 -15.96 -5.68
CA THR A 285 -24.50 -16.32 -4.33
C THR A 285 -24.27 -15.14 -3.39
N CYS A 286 -25.30 -14.73 -2.66
CA CYS A 286 -25.23 -13.65 -1.69
C CYS A 286 -25.81 -14.08 -0.35
N GLU A 287 -25.01 -13.98 0.70
CA GLU A 287 -25.44 -14.24 2.07
C GLU A 287 -25.34 -12.95 2.91
N ILE A 288 -26.41 -12.62 3.61
CA ILE A 288 -26.53 -11.37 4.37
C ILE A 288 -26.92 -11.69 5.81
N TYR A 289 -26.09 -11.25 6.75
CA TYR A 289 -26.26 -11.52 8.18
C TYR A 289 -26.27 -10.24 9.01
N ASN A 290 -27.19 -10.11 9.96
CA ASN A 290 -27.15 -9.06 11.00
C ASN A 290 -27.03 -7.62 10.45
N SER A 291 -27.59 -7.35 9.27
CA SER A 291 -27.48 -6.06 8.58
C SER A 291 -28.81 -5.30 8.57
N SER A 292 -28.75 -3.99 8.34
CA SER A 292 -29.94 -3.12 8.29
C SER A 292 -30.12 -2.48 6.93
N PHE A 293 -31.35 -2.49 6.41
CA PHE A 293 -31.75 -1.85 5.16
C PHE A 293 -32.86 -0.85 5.43
N THR A 294 -32.55 0.44 5.30
CA THR A 294 -33.48 1.54 5.57
C THR A 294 -33.54 2.53 4.42
N ASN A 295 -34.74 3.02 4.08
CA ASN A 295 -34.91 4.13 3.12
C ASN A 295 -34.27 3.90 1.75
N ASN A 296 -34.09 2.64 1.33
CA ASN A 296 -33.59 2.34 -0.01
C ASN A 296 -34.76 2.36 -1.01
N GLY A 297 -34.47 2.69 -2.27
CA GLY A 297 -35.48 2.88 -3.30
C GLY A 297 -35.13 2.21 -4.63
N ALA A 298 -36.10 1.52 -5.25
CA ALA A 298 -35.99 1.03 -6.61
C ALA A 298 -37.32 1.00 -7.36
N TRP A 299 -37.29 0.69 -8.66
CA TRP A 299 -38.50 0.35 -9.41
C TRP A 299 -39.05 -1.02 -8.99
N HIS A 300 -38.18 -2.01 -8.81
CA HIS A 300 -38.53 -3.30 -8.20
C HIS A 300 -37.51 -3.73 -7.14
N GLY A 301 -38.00 -4.27 -6.03
CA GLY A 301 -37.16 -4.69 -4.90
C GLY A 301 -36.51 -3.49 -4.19
N GLY A 302 -37.28 -2.78 -3.36
CA GLY A 302 -36.88 -1.50 -2.78
C GLY A 302 -35.59 -1.54 -1.96
N ALA A 303 -35.24 -2.68 -1.36
CA ALA A 303 -33.94 -2.92 -0.72
C ALA A 303 -33.10 -3.92 -1.51
N ILE A 304 -33.62 -5.13 -1.68
CA ILE A 304 -32.88 -6.25 -2.27
C ILE A 304 -33.72 -6.81 -3.43
N ALA A 305 -33.06 -7.11 -4.54
CA ALA A 305 -33.67 -7.84 -5.65
C ALA A 305 -32.79 -9.00 -6.10
N THR A 306 -33.43 -10.08 -6.52
CA THR A 306 -32.79 -11.22 -7.19
C THR A 306 -33.64 -11.64 -8.38
N VAL A 307 -32.99 -12.04 -9.48
CA VAL A 307 -33.64 -12.50 -10.71
C VAL A 307 -32.99 -13.79 -11.18
N GLY A 308 -33.79 -14.68 -11.79
CA GLY A 308 -33.29 -15.74 -12.67
C GLY A 308 -32.46 -16.85 -12.02
N GLY A 309 -32.50 -17.02 -10.70
CA GLY A 309 -31.84 -18.14 -10.01
C GLY A 309 -30.72 -17.76 -9.04
N GLY A 310 -30.47 -16.46 -8.84
CA GLY A 310 -29.51 -15.98 -7.84
C GLY A 310 -29.83 -16.53 -6.44
N LYS A 311 -28.79 -16.97 -5.72
CA LYS A 311 -28.95 -17.58 -4.40
C LYS A 311 -28.84 -16.49 -3.35
N LEU A 312 -29.91 -16.24 -2.62
CA LEU A 312 -29.95 -15.22 -1.57
C LEU A 312 -30.32 -15.86 -0.23
N LEU A 313 -29.48 -15.64 0.78
CA LEU A 313 -29.78 -15.90 2.18
C LEU A 313 -29.78 -14.59 2.95
N VAL A 314 -30.85 -14.33 3.70
CA VAL A 314 -30.97 -13.16 4.58
C VAL A 314 -31.34 -13.64 5.97
N GLN A 315 -30.48 -13.38 6.96
CA GLN A 315 -30.66 -13.85 8.33
C GLN A 315 -30.31 -12.75 9.34
N GLY A 316 -31.13 -12.59 10.39
CA GLY A 316 -30.87 -11.60 11.45
C GLY A 316 -30.93 -10.13 10.99
N CYS A 317 -31.45 -9.85 9.79
CA CYS A 317 -31.46 -8.51 9.22
C CYS A 317 -32.74 -7.72 9.55
N SER A 318 -32.62 -6.39 9.61
CA SER A 318 -33.75 -5.46 9.66
C SER A 318 -33.97 -4.84 8.27
N ILE A 319 -35.20 -4.89 7.75
CA ILE A 319 -35.54 -4.31 6.44
C ILE A 319 -36.80 -3.45 6.65
N SER A 320 -36.64 -2.13 6.64
CA SER A 320 -37.74 -1.20 6.93
C SER A 320 -37.70 0.05 6.05
N ASN A 321 -38.85 0.66 5.77
CA ASN A 321 -38.97 1.91 4.99
C ASN A 321 -38.32 1.87 3.60
N ASN A 322 -38.22 0.71 2.96
CA ASN A 322 -37.70 0.60 1.60
C ASN A 322 -38.85 0.67 0.58
N ASN A 323 -38.65 1.39 -0.52
CA ASN A 323 -39.71 1.72 -1.47
C ASN A 323 -39.48 1.06 -2.84
N ALA A 324 -40.49 0.35 -3.35
CA ALA A 324 -40.52 -0.25 -4.67
C ALA A 324 -41.67 0.36 -5.49
N ALA A 325 -41.48 1.59 -5.97
CA ALA A 325 -42.56 2.35 -6.62
C ALA A 325 -42.12 3.16 -7.85
N GLY A 326 -40.90 2.96 -8.34
CA GLY A 326 -40.32 3.84 -9.35
C GLY A 326 -40.08 5.21 -8.75
N TYR A 327 -38.93 5.39 -8.10
CA TYR A 327 -38.63 6.67 -7.45
C TYR A 327 -38.38 7.73 -8.53
N ASN A 328 -39.36 8.63 -8.73
CA ASN A 328 -39.13 9.94 -9.33
C ASN A 328 -38.88 10.89 -8.15
N PRO A 329 -37.63 11.32 -7.88
CA PRO A 329 -37.32 12.21 -6.75
C PRO A 329 -37.77 13.66 -6.97
N ASN A 330 -38.60 13.95 -7.97
CA ASN A 330 -39.22 15.26 -8.19
C ASN A 330 -40.54 15.41 -7.43
#